data_AF-A0A2E5CB52-F1
#
_entry.id   AF-A0A2E5CB52-F1
#
_cell.length_a   1.000
_cell.length_b   1.000
_cell.length_c   1.000
_cell.angle_alpha   90.00
_cell.angle_beta   90.00
_cell.angle_gamma   90.00
#
_symmetry.space_group_name_H-M   'P 1'
#
loop_
_entity.id
_entity.type
_entity.pdbx_description
1 polymer ?
#
loop_
_entity_poly.entity_id
_entity_poly.type
_entity_poly.pdbx_seq_one_letter_code
_entity_poly.pdbx_strand_id
1 'polypeptide(L)' 'MIRLIIKFYILILLADMILSYFPQLHDNEVVKGIRKAADFTERPIRKLLPPDLPFDFSPLVVIVLLNLLMALW' A
#
# COMPACT_ATOMS: atom_id res chain seq x y z
N MET A 1 14.38 -15.62 1.45
CA MET A 1 13.79 -14.87 2.58
C MET A 1 13.24 -13.51 2.15
N ILE A 2 13.96 -12.72 1.33
CA ILE A 2 13.48 -11.41 0.85
C ILE A 2 12.10 -11.46 0.15
N ARG A 3 11.85 -12.47 -0.70
CA ARG A 3 10.55 -12.67 -1.38
C ARG A 3 9.39 -12.82 -0.39
N LEU A 4 9.63 -13.47 0.75
CA LEU A 4 8.59 -13.68 1.76
C LEU A 4 8.21 -12.35 2.42
N ILE A 5 9.22 -11.54 2.77
CA ILE A 5 9.03 -10.20 3.34
C ILE A 5 8.24 -9.31 2.38
N ILE A 6 8.60 -9.32 1.09
CA ILE A 6 7.89 -8.54 0.06
C ILE A 6 6.44 -9.00 -0.07
N LYS A 7 6.18 -10.32 -0.11
CA LYS A 7 4.80 -10.86 -0.15
C LYS A 7 3.98 -10.46 1.07
N PHE A 8 4.56 -10.49 2.27
CA PHE A 8 3.89 -10.00 3.48
C PHE A 8 3.61 -8.49 3.40
N TYR A 9 4.54 -7.71 2.87
CA TYR A 9 4.31 -6.28 2.70
C TYR A 9 3.21 -5.99 1.66
N ILE A 10 3.16 -6.73 0.55
CA ILE A 10 2.05 -6.66 -0.42
C ILE A 10 0.71 -6.95 0.27
N LEU A 11 0.66 -7.91 1.19
CA LEU A 11 -0.56 -8.18 1.96
C LEU A 11 -0.97 -6.97 2.83
N ILE A 12 -0.01 -6.25 3.40
CA ILE A 12 -0.28 -5.01 4.16
C ILE A 12 -0.86 -3.93 3.25
N LEU A 13 -0.31 -3.74 2.04
CA LEU A 13 -0.84 -2.79 1.05
C LEU A 13 -2.27 -3.14 0.64
N LEU A 14 -2.55 -4.43 0.40
CA LEU A 14 -3.91 -4.90 0.10
C LEU A 14 -4.87 -4.69 1.27
N ALA A 15 -4.42 -4.97 2.50
CA ALA A 15 -5.21 -4.74 3.70
C ALA A 15 -5.54 -3.25 3.85
N ASP A 16 -4.55 -2.37 3.67
CA ASP A 16 -4.76 -0.92 3.72
C ASP A 16 -5.75 -0.45 2.65
N MET A 17 -5.59 -0.91 1.40
CA MET A 17 -6.50 -0.60 0.31
C MET A 17 -7.94 -0.99 0.65
N ILE A 18 -8.16 -2.21 1.17
CA ILE A 18 -9.50 -2.67 1.58
C ILE A 18 -10.02 -1.84 2.75
N LEU A 19 -9.22 -1.62 3.78
CA LEU A 19 -9.60 -0.88 4.99
C LEU A 19 -9.94 0.58 4.69
N SER A 20 -9.33 1.18 3.66
CA SER A 20 -9.63 2.56 3.22
C SER A 20 -11.07 2.75 2.74
N TYR A 21 -11.76 1.67 2.35
CA TYR A 21 -13.20 1.69 2.00
C TYR A 21 -14.12 1.65 3.23
N PHE A 22 -13.58 1.48 4.44
CA PHE A 22 -14.37 1.40 5.69
C PHE A 22 -14.01 2.55 6.65
N PRO A 23 -14.57 3.76 6.47
CA PRO A 23 -14.25 4.93 7.28
C PRO A 23 -14.42 4.72 8.79
N GLN A 24 -15.41 3.92 9.19
CA GLN A 24 -15.69 3.55 10.58
C GLN A 24 -14.54 2.82 11.29
N LEU A 25 -13.60 2.23 10.55
CA LEU A 25 -12.46 1.51 11.11
C LEU A 25 -11.19 2.37 11.18
N HIS A 26 -11.20 3.59 10.65
CA HIS A 26 -10.01 4.45 10.58
C HIS A 26 -9.45 4.86 11.95
N ASP A 27 -10.30 4.92 12.98
CA ASP A 27 -9.89 5.26 14.34
C ASP A 27 -9.22 4.09 15.08
N ASN A 28 -9.28 2.86 14.54
CA ASN A 28 -8.67 1.70 15.15
C ASN A 28 -7.14 1.76 15.05
N GLU A 29 -6.44 1.57 16.17
CA GLU A 29 -4.97 1.63 16.25
C GLU A 29 -4.27 0.63 15.31
N VAL A 30 -4.86 -0.55 15.08
CA VAL A 30 -4.32 -1.54 14.13
C VAL A 30 -4.41 -1.03 12.70
N VAL A 31 -5.52 -0.41 12.33
CA VAL A 31 -5.75 0.16 10.99
C VAL A 31 -4.81 1.33 10.76
N LYS A 32 -4.62 2.21 11.76
CA LYS A 32 -3.60 3.28 11.70
C LYS A 32 -2.19 2.73 11.52
N GLY A 33 -1.87 1.62 12.17
CA GLY A 33 -0.58 0.92 12.01
C GLY A 33 -0.38 0.39 10.59
N ILE A 34 -1.39 -0.27 10.03
CA ILE A 34 -1.39 -0.75 8.64
C ILE A 34 -1.23 0.42 7.67
N ARG A 35 -2.02 1.48 7.84
CA ARG A 35 -1.96 2.68 7.00
C ARG A 35 -0.59 3.35 7.03
N LYS A 36 0.01 3.47 8.22
CA LYS A 36 1.36 4.02 8.39
C LYS A 36 2.42 3.17 7.68
N ALA A 37 2.27 1.84 7.69
CA ALA A 37 3.18 0.94 6.99
C ALA A 37 3.00 1.02 5.46
N ALA A 38 1.76 1.13 4.96
CA ALA A 38 1.47 1.30 3.54
C ALA A 38 1.96 2.67 3.03
N ASP A 39 1.68 3.75 3.76
CA ASP A 39 2.08 5.11 3.42
C ASP A 39 3.61 5.27 3.27
N PHE A 40 4.42 4.42 3.89
CA PHE A 40 5.88 4.45 3.72
C PHE A 40 6.29 4.35 2.24
N THR A 41 5.63 3.49 1.45
CA THR A 41 5.90 3.33 0.01
C THR A 41 4.88 4.02 -0.88
N GLU A 42 3.62 4.14 -0.44
CA GLU A 42 2.56 4.77 -1.23
C GLU A 42 2.68 6.29 -1.25
N ARG A 43 3.11 6.95 -0.17
CA ARG A 43 3.19 8.42 -0.09
C ARG A 43 4.07 9.05 -1.18
N PRO A 44 5.27 8.55 -1.53
CA PRO A 44 6.02 9.11 -2.66
C PRO A 44 5.29 8.90 -4.00
N ILE A 45 4.64 7.75 -4.19
CA ILE A 45 3.86 7.47 -5.41
C ILE A 45 2.65 8.41 -5.52
N ARG A 46 1.93 8.61 -4.41
CA ARG A 46 0.76 9.51 -4.33
C ARG A 46 1.11 10.97 -4.63
N LYS A 47 2.36 11.38 -4.38
CA LYS A 47 2.86 12.72 -4.78
C LYS A 47 3.18 12.84 -6.27
N LEU A 48 3.44 11.71 -6.94
CA LEU A 48 3.70 11.67 -8.39
C LEU A 48 2.40 11.55 -9.19
N LEU A 49 1.37 10.96 -8.59
CA LEU A 49 0.04 10.84 -9.19
C LEU A 49 -0.76 12.15 -9.08
N PRO A 50 -1.67 12.43 -10.04
CA PRO A 50 -2.58 13.55 -9.95
C PRO A 50 -3.45 13.48 -8.67
N PRO A 51 -3.61 14.59 -7.92
CA PRO A 51 -4.38 14.60 -6.67
C PRO A 51 -5.89 14.44 -6.86
N ASP A 52 -6.37 14.65 -8.09
CA ASP A 52 -7.76 14.65 -8.54
C ASP A 52 -8.24 13.27 -9.05
N LEU A 53 -7.47 12.21 -8.78
CA LEU A 53 -7.89 10.86 -9.10
C LEU A 53 -9.06 10.42 -8.20
N PRO A 54 -10.14 9.84 -8.77
CA PRO A 54 -11.30 9.37 -8.00
C PRO A 54 -10.98 8.16 -7.12
N PHE A 55 -9.88 7.45 -7.40
CA PHE A 55 -9.42 6.29 -6.66
C PHE A 55 -7.92 6.39 -6.39
N ASP A 56 -7.49 5.89 -5.24
CA ASP A 56 -6.07 5.79 -4.91
C ASP A 56 -5.44 4.59 -5.64
N PHE A 57 -4.74 4.87 -6.73
CA PHE A 57 -4.00 3.86 -7.49
C PHE A 57 -2.59 3.61 -6.94
N SER A 58 -2.17 4.32 -5.89
CA SER A 58 -0.84 4.16 -5.29
C SER A 58 -0.55 2.71 -4.85
N PRO A 59 -1.47 1.98 -4.18
CA PRO A 59 -1.23 0.59 -3.79
C PRO A 59 -0.93 -0.30 -5.00
N LEU A 60 -1.66 -0.12 -6.10
CA LEU A 60 -1.47 -0.90 -7.33
C LEU A 60 -0.08 -0.67 -7.93
N VAL A 61 0.34 0.61 -8.04
CA VAL A 61 1.65 0.98 -8.57
C VAL A 61 2.76 0.39 -7.70
N VAL A 62 2.66 0.51 -6.38
CA VAL A 62 3.65 -0.05 -5.45
C VAL A 62 3.72 -1.58 -5.58
N ILE A 63 2.58 -2.27 -5.64
CA ILE A 63 2.53 -3.74 -5.81
C ILE A 63 3.23 -4.16 -7.11
N VAL A 64 3.01 -3.45 -8.22
CA VAL A 64 3.70 -3.73 -9.48
C VAL A 64 5.21 -3.53 -9.34
N LEU A 65 5.66 -2.43 -8.74
CA LEU A 65 7.10 -2.17 -8.51
C LEU A 65 7.76 -3.25 -7.65
N LEU A 66 7.08 -3.70 -6.60
CA LEU A 66 7.57 -4.77 -5.72
C LEU A 66 7.64 -6.12 -6.44
N ASN A 67 6.67 -6.43 -7.31
CA ASN A 67 6.72 -7.64 -8.13
C ASN A 67 7.84 -7.60 -9.17
N LEU A 68 8.07 -6.44 -9.81
CA LEU A 68 9.22 -6.26 -10.71
C LEU A 68 10.54 -6.45 -9.96
N LEU A 69 10.67 -5.88 -8.75
CA LEU A 69 11.85 -6.08 -7.92
C LEU A 69 12.06 -7.55 -7.53
N MET A 70 10.98 -8.29 -7.26
CA MET A 70 11.05 -9.74 -7.02
C MET A 70 11.38 -10.57 -8.26
N ALA A 71 11.08 -10.07 -9.46
CA ALA A 71 11.37 -10.76 -10.72
C ALA A 71 12.82 -10.58 -11.15
N LEU A 72 13.43 -9.45 -10.79
CA LEU A 72 14.82 -9.10 -11.14
C LEU A 72 15.88 -9.78 -10.24
N TRP A 73 15.48 -10.40 -9.13
CA TRP A 73 16.37 -11.01 -8.12
C TRP A 73 15.85 -12.41 -7.76
#